data_AF-A0A380HRB7-F1
#
_entry.id   AF-A0A380HRB7-F1
#
_cell.length_a   1.000
_cell.length_b   1.000
_cell.length_c   1.000
_cell.angle_alpha   90.00
_cell.angle_beta   90.00
_cell.angle_gamma   90.00
#
_symmetry.space_group_name_H-M   'P 1'
#
loop_
_entity.id
_entity.type
_entity.pdbx_description
1 polymer ?
#
loop_
_entity_poly.entity_id
_entity_poly.type
_entity_poly.pdbx_seq_one_letter_code
_entity_poly.pdbx_strand_id
1 'polypeptide(L)' 'MSLPVAIVLGIMFVPIYACFWAFIFRWENNRRVKRNNFEPMTKKSFYVLLLVHAVSAILMVISAIYISYFS' A
#
# COMPACT_ATOMS: atom_id res chain seq x y z
N MET A 1 3.06 -24.31 -0.68
CA MET A 1 3.19 -23.54 -1.94
C MET A 1 4.65 -23.53 -2.36
N SER A 2 4.99 -23.55 -3.65
CA SER A 2 6.40 -23.42 -4.06
C SER A 2 6.88 -21.96 -3.93
N LEU A 3 8.17 -21.77 -3.62
CA LEU A 3 8.79 -20.45 -3.46
C LEU A 3 8.55 -19.53 -4.68
N PRO A 4 8.65 -20.00 -5.95
CA PRO A 4 8.35 -19.16 -7.11
C PRO A 4 6.92 -18.63 -7.12
N VAL A 5 5.94 -19.44 -6.72
CA VAL A 5 4.53 -19.01 -6.68
C VAL A 5 4.32 -17.95 -5.60
N ALA A 6 4.99 -18.07 -4.45
CA ALA A 6 4.93 -17.07 -3.39
C ALA A 6 5.49 -15.72 -3.82
N ILE A 7 6.60 -15.71 -4.56
CA ILE A 7 7.19 -14.49 -5.13
C ILE A 7 6.22 -13.83 -6.12
N VAL A 8 5.63 -14.61 -7.02
CA VAL A 8 4.68 -14.09 -8.03
C VAL A 8 3.44 -13.49 -7.37
N LEU A 9 2.84 -14.18 -6.40
CA LEU A 9 1.70 -13.64 -5.63
C LEU A 9 2.11 -12.40 -4.83
N GLY A 10 3.31 -12.39 -4.25
CA GLY A 10 3.86 -11.25 -3.52
C GLY A 10 4.00 -10.00 -4.38
N ILE A 11 4.54 -10.14 -5.60
CA ILE A 11 4.67 -9.03 -6.56
C ILE A 11 3.28 -8.50 -6.96
N MET A 12 2.31 -9.39 -7.21
CA MET A 12 0.93 -8.97 -7.52
C MET A 12 0.24 -8.28 -6.35
N PHE A 13 0.58 -8.65 -5.11
CA PHE A 13 -0.02 -8.07 -3.91
C PHE A 13 0.43 -6.62 -3.67
N VAL A 14 1.67 -6.25 -4.01
CA VAL A 14 2.22 -4.90 -3.80
C VAL A 14 1.34 -3.77 -4.39
N PRO A 15 0.98 -3.78 -5.69
CA PRO A 15 0.14 -2.72 -6.25
C PRO A 15 -1.28 -2.74 -5.68
N ILE A 16 -1.82 -3.91 -5.34
CA ILE A 16 -3.15 -4.03 -4.74
C ILE A 16 -3.17 -3.35 -3.36
N TYR A 17 -2.20 -3.66 -2.51
CA TYR A 17 -2.07 -3.06 -1.19
C TYR A 17 -1.86 -1.55 -1.27
N ALA A 18 -0.93 -1.10 -2.11
CA ALA A 18 -0.61 0.32 -2.26
C ALA A 18 -1.83 1.13 -2.74
N CYS A 19 -2.54 0.64 -3.76
CA CYS A 19 -3.75 1.28 -4.27
C CYS A 19 -4.89 1.27 -3.25
N PHE A 20 -5.09 0.17 -2.53
CA PHE A 20 -6.13 0.05 -1.51
C PHE A 20 -5.94 1.08 -0.39
N TRP A 21 -4.73 1.18 0.15
CA TRP A 21 -4.43 2.18 1.18
C TRP A 21 -4.50 3.60 0.65
N ALA A 22 -3.95 3.85 -0.53
CA ALA A 22 -4.03 5.18 -1.15
C ALA A 22 -5.50 5.62 -1.37
N PHE A 23 -6.38 4.69 -1.73
CA PHE A 23 -7.81 4.94 -1.86
C PHE A 23 -8.46 5.30 -0.51
N ILE A 24 -8.18 4.55 0.56
CA ILE A 24 -8.73 4.80 1.90
C ILE A 24 -8.34 6.19 2.40
N PHE A 25 -7.06 6.53 2.31
CA PHE A 25 -6.57 7.84 2.77
C PHE A 25 -7.14 8.99 1.94
N ARG A 26 -7.29 8.81 0.63
CA ARG A 26 -7.96 9.81 -0.22
C ARG A 26 -9.43 9.97 0.14
N TRP A 27 -10.13 8.88 0.41
CA TRP A 27 -11.52 8.90 0.83
C TRP A 27 -11.71 9.62 2.18
N GLU A 28 -10.84 9.33 3.15
CA GLU A 28 -10.85 10.00 4.45
C GLU A 28 -10.49 11.48 4.33
N ASN A 29 -9.50 11.85 3.52
CA ASN A 29 -9.19 13.26 3.25
C ASN A 29 -10.41 14.00 2.66
N ASN A 30 -11.09 13.42 1.67
CA ASN A 30 -12.30 14.02 1.10
C ASN A 30 -13.42 14.21 2.15
N ARG A 31 -13.55 13.30 3.12
CA ARG A 31 -14.48 13.44 4.24
C ARG A 31 -14.09 14.58 5.17
N ARG A 32 -12.81 14.71 5.48
CA ARG A 32 -12.27 15.79 6.34
C ARG A 32 -12.39 17.17 5.70
N VAL A 33 -12.13 17.28 4.40
CA VAL A 33 -12.35 18.51 3.63
C VAL A 33 -13.81 18.99 3.76
N LYS A 34 -14.77 18.06 3.61
CA LYS A 34 -16.21 18.37 3.73
C LYS A 34 -16.67 18.73 5.14
N ARG A 35 -16.04 18.18 6.18
CA ARG A 35 -16.45 18.38 7.58
C ARG A 35 -15.77 19.57 8.25
N ASN A 36 -14.49 19.79 7.96
CA ASN A 36 -13.61 20.64 8.76
C ASN A 36 -12.89 21.71 7.92
N ASN A 37 -13.30 21.95 6.66
CA ASN A 37 -12.66 22.90 5.73
C ASN A 37 -11.14 22.70 5.57
N PHE A 38 -10.64 21.47 5.70
CA PHE A 38 -9.24 21.16 5.39
C PHE A 38 -8.95 21.34 3.89
N GLU A 39 -7.67 21.58 3.58
CA GLU A 39 -7.22 21.58 2.19
C GLU A 39 -7.30 20.17 1.57
N PRO A 40 -7.74 20.08 0.30
CA PRO A 40 -7.78 18.81 -0.42
C PRO A 40 -6.37 18.26 -0.66
N MET A 41 -6.26 16.94 -0.62
CA MET A 41 -5.01 16.24 -0.90
C MET A 41 -4.47 16.60 -2.28
N THR A 42 -3.25 17.12 -2.33
CA THR A 42 -2.58 17.43 -3.60
C THR A 42 -2.16 16.15 -4.32
N LYS A 43 -2.03 16.22 -5.66
CA LYS A 43 -1.53 15.11 -6.47
C LYS A 43 -0.18 14.58 -5.97
N LYS A 44 0.72 15.50 -5.56
CA LYS A 44 2.04 15.15 -5.01
C LYS A 44 1.91 14.32 -3.73
N SER A 45 1.05 14.74 -2.80
CA SER A 45 0.80 13.99 -1.55
C SER A 45 0.24 12.59 -1.84
N PHE A 46 -0.67 12.46 -2.82
CA PHE A 46 -1.21 11.16 -3.22
C PHE A 46 -0.13 10.21 -3.75
N TYR A 47 0.75 10.67 -4.63
CA TYR A 47 1.85 9.84 -5.14
C TYR A 47 2.86 9.48 -4.06
N VAL A 48 3.17 10.38 -3.12
CA VAL A 48 4.02 10.08 -1.97
C VAL A 48 3.39 8.98 -1.12
N LEU A 49 2.09 9.09 -0.82
CA LEU A 49 1.36 8.09 -0.05
C LEU A 49 1.36 6.72 -0.76
N LEU A 50 1.16 6.70 -2.08
CA LEU A 50 1.21 5.48 -2.88
C LEU A 50 2.60 4.84 -2.85
N LEU A 51 3.67 5.64 -2.95
CA LEU A 51 5.05 5.17 -2.86
C LEU A 51 5.36 4.61 -1.46
N VAL A 52 4.97 5.32 -0.40
CA VAL A 52 5.17 4.86 0.98
C VAL A 52 4.50 3.51 1.20
N HIS A 53 3.23 3.34 0.81
CA HIS A 53 2.55 2.05 0.97
C HIS A 53 3.10 0.96 0.04
N ALA A 54 3.61 1.29 -1.15
CA ALA A 54 4.30 0.32 -2.01
C ALA A 54 5.57 -0.22 -1.33
N VAL A 55 6.39 0.66 -0.75
CA VAL A 55 7.60 0.26 0.00
C VAL A 55 7.22 -0.58 1.22
N SER A 56 6.20 -0.17 1.99
CA SER A 56 5.70 -0.96 3.11
C SER A 56 5.20 -2.34 2.69
N ALA A 57 4.50 -2.44 1.56
CA ALA A 57 4.02 -3.72 1.03
C ALA A 57 5.18 -4.64 0.63
N ILE A 58 6.21 -4.10 -0.02
CA ILE A 58 7.41 -4.86 -0.39
C ILE A 58 8.08 -5.43 0.86
N LEU A 59 8.30 -4.61 1.90
CA LEU A 59 8.89 -5.07 3.15
C LEU A 59 8.05 -6.18 3.79
N MET A 60 6.73 -6.00 3.84
CA MET A 60 5.82 -7.00 4.38
C MET A 60 5.86 -8.31 3.60
N VAL A 61 5.87 -8.26 2.25
CA VAL A 61 5.97 -9.44 1.39
C VAL A 61 7.30 -10.17 1.61
N ILE A 62 8.41 -9.43 1.66
CA ILE A 62 9.74 -10.02 1.93
C ILE A 62 9.74 -10.72 3.28
N SER A 63 9.27 -10.06 4.34
CA SER A 63 9.19 -10.65 5.68
C SER A 63 8.30 -11.88 5.71
N ALA A 64 7.13 -11.83 5.06
CA ALA A 64 6.20 -12.96 5.01
C ALA A 64 6.80 -14.16 4.27
N ILE A 65 7.46 -13.94 3.13
CA ILE A 65 8.15 -15.02 2.39
C ILE A 65 9.29 -15.58 3.25
N TYR A 66 10.10 -14.72 3.88
CA TYR A 66 11.21 -15.16 4.70
C TYR A 66 10.74 -16.07 5.85
N ILE A 67 9.75 -15.62 6.62
CA ILE A 67 9.18 -16.40 7.73
C ILE A 67 8.56 -17.71 7.23
N SER A 68 7.88 -17.70 6.09
CA SER A 68 7.15 -18.88 5.59
C SER A 68 8.06 -19.98 5.02
N TYR A 69 9.28 -19.65 4.59
CA TYR A 69 10.17 -20.57 3.87
C TYR A 69 11.51 -20.81 4.53
N PHE A 70 11.95 -19.93 5.44
CA PHE A 70 13.29 -19.95 6.01
C PHE A 70 13.33 -19.82 7.54
N SER A 71 12.17 -19.80 8.21
CA SER A 71 12.04 -19.80 9.67
C SER A 71 11.46 -21.10 10.20
#